data_AF-A0A654EIY2-F1
#
_entry.id   AF-A0A654EIY2-F1
#
_cell.length_a   1.000
_cell.length_b   1.000
_cell.length_c   1.000
_cell.angle_alpha   90.00
_cell.angle_beta   90.00
_cell.angle_gamma   90.00
#
_symmetry.space_group_name_H-M   'P 1'
#
loop_
_entity.id
_entity.type
_entity.pdbx_description
1 polymer ?
#
loop_
_entity_poly.entity_id
_entity_poly.type
_entity_poly.pdbx_seq_one_letter_code
_entity_poly.pdbx_strand_id
1 'polypeptide(L)'
;MKATEEAKEAGALLSYDPNLREPLWPSPEEARTQIMSIWDKADIIKLLLVTLGEKGCRYYTKDFHGSVETFHVDAVDTTGAGDSFVGALLNQIVDDQSVLEEEERLRKVLRFANACGAITTTKKGAIPALPTDCEALSFLKRQVKQ
;
A
#
# COMPACT_ATOMS: atom_id res chain seq x y z
N MET A 1 6.23 10.60 -17.46
CA MET A 1 5.04 10.35 -18.30
C MET A 1 5.28 9.26 -19.34
N LYS A 2 6.34 9.33 -20.16
CA LYS A 2 6.65 8.31 -21.19
C LYS A 2 6.64 6.86 -20.67
N ALA A 3 7.26 6.58 -19.52
CA ALA A 3 7.27 5.24 -18.91
C ALA A 3 5.87 4.71 -18.57
N THR A 4 4.96 5.57 -18.13
CA THR A 4 3.57 5.18 -17.79
C THR A 4 2.78 4.83 -19.05
N GLU A 5 3.00 5.56 -20.14
CA GLU A 5 2.39 5.31 -21.44
C GLU A 5 2.88 3.98 -22.04
N GLU A 6 4.20 3.75 -22.04
CA GLU A 6 4.79 2.49 -22.52
C GLU A 6 4.30 1.27 -21.71
N ALA A 7 4.23 1.38 -20.38
CA ALA A 7 3.71 0.31 -19.52
C ALA A 7 2.23 0.01 -19.81
N LYS A 8 1.43 1.05 -20.07
CA LYS A 8 0.01 0.91 -20.44
C LYS A 8 -0.16 0.25 -21.81
N GLU A 9 0.64 0.64 -22.81
CA GLU A 9 0.66 0.01 -24.14
C GLU A 9 1.05 -1.48 -24.08
N ALA A 10 1.89 -1.86 -23.11
CA ALA A 10 2.26 -3.25 -22.85
C ALA A 10 1.21 -4.04 -22.05
N GLY A 11 0.08 -3.44 -21.67
CA GLY A 11 -0.98 -4.07 -20.88
C GLY A 11 -0.63 -4.27 -19.41
N ALA A 12 0.36 -3.57 -18.89
CA ALA A 12 0.75 -3.68 -17.48
C ALA A 12 -0.29 -3.04 -16.56
N LEU A 13 -0.43 -3.62 -15.36
CA LEU A 13 -1.17 -2.98 -14.28
C LEU A 13 -0.34 -1.82 -13.71
N LEU A 14 -0.94 -0.63 -13.66
CA LEU A 14 -0.30 0.56 -13.11
C LEU A 14 -0.69 0.74 -11.65
N SER A 15 0.30 0.80 -10.77
CA SER A 15 0.15 1.25 -9.38
C SER A 15 0.76 2.64 -9.23
N TYR A 16 0.10 3.50 -8.48
CA TYR A 16 0.58 4.85 -8.19
C TYR A 16 0.41 5.17 -6.71
N ASP A 17 1.53 5.42 -6.04
CA ASP A 17 1.58 5.98 -4.71
C ASP A 17 2.08 7.43 -4.80
N PRO A 18 1.22 8.44 -4.52
CA PRO A 18 1.61 9.84 -4.54
C PRO A 18 2.78 10.17 -3.60
N ASN A 19 2.97 9.40 -2.50
CA ASN A 19 3.99 9.57 -1.47
C ASN A 19 4.38 11.04 -1.21
N LEU A 20 3.38 11.89 -0.92
CA LEU A 20 3.55 13.34 -0.86
C LEU A 20 4.52 13.74 0.26
N ARG A 21 5.54 14.50 -0.11
CA ARG A 21 6.49 15.16 0.81
C ARG A 21 6.54 16.64 0.52
N GLU A 22 5.63 17.42 1.12
CA GLU A 22 5.46 18.86 0.86
C GLU A 22 6.77 19.67 0.78
N PRO A 23 7.79 19.46 1.65
CA PRO A 23 9.03 20.22 1.59
C PRO A 23 9.88 20.00 0.32
N LEU A 24 9.63 18.93 -0.43
CA LEU A 24 10.34 18.64 -1.68
C LEU A 24 9.71 19.32 -2.89
N TRP A 25 8.57 19.98 -2.71
CA TRP A 25 7.84 20.63 -3.77
C TRP A 25 8.03 22.15 -3.73
N PRO A 26 8.12 22.83 -4.89
CA PRO A 26 8.20 24.29 -4.91
C PRO A 26 6.95 24.97 -4.33
N SER A 27 5.78 24.32 -4.44
CA SER A 27 4.53 24.75 -3.82
C SER A 27 3.53 23.59 -3.61
N PRO A 28 2.59 23.69 -2.67
CA PRO A 28 1.49 22.74 -2.52
C PRO A 28 0.61 22.60 -3.77
N GLU A 29 0.35 23.68 -4.48
CA GLU A 29 -0.41 23.67 -5.74
C GLU A 29 0.28 22.84 -6.83
N GLU A 30 1.60 22.96 -6.94
CA GLU A 30 2.38 22.20 -7.92
C GLU A 30 2.43 20.71 -7.56
N ALA A 31 2.59 20.38 -6.28
CA ALA A 31 2.49 19.01 -5.77
C ALA A 31 1.13 18.39 -6.12
N ARG A 32 0.04 19.12 -5.85
CA ARG A 32 -1.33 18.70 -6.18
C ARG A 32 -1.50 18.50 -7.68
N THR A 33 -1.02 19.43 -8.50
CA THR A 33 -1.13 19.35 -9.96
C THR A 33 -0.46 18.09 -10.51
N GLN A 34 0.74 17.77 -10.04
CA GLN A 34 1.45 16.56 -10.47
C GLN A 34 0.77 15.28 -9.95
N ILE A 35 0.33 15.26 -8.69
CA ILE A 35 -0.39 14.11 -8.11
C ILE A 35 -1.68 13.83 -8.88
N MET A 36 -2.43 14.88 -9.22
CA MET A 36 -3.68 14.75 -9.96
C MET A 36 -3.46 14.43 -11.45
N SER A 37 -2.26 14.66 -12.00
CA SER A 37 -1.99 14.44 -13.44
C SER A 37 -2.16 12.99 -13.90
N ILE A 38 -2.04 12.02 -12.99
CA ILE A 38 -2.27 10.61 -13.31
C ILE A 38 -3.75 10.23 -13.30
N TRP A 39 -4.58 11.02 -12.61
CA TRP A 39 -6.01 10.79 -12.49
C TRP A 39 -6.68 10.84 -13.86
N ASP A 40 -6.29 11.81 -14.69
CA ASP A 40 -6.79 11.97 -16.06
C ASP A 40 -6.22 10.94 -17.05
N LYS A 41 -5.18 10.18 -16.65
CA LYS A 41 -4.51 9.17 -17.49
C LYS A 41 -4.92 7.74 -17.17
N ALA A 42 -5.47 7.53 -15.98
CA ALA A 42 -5.98 6.25 -15.56
C ALA A 42 -7.35 6.02 -16.20
N ASP A 43 -7.41 5.17 -17.23
CA ASP A 43 -8.71 4.80 -17.84
C ASP A 43 -9.58 4.05 -16.82
N ILE A 44 -8.95 3.33 -15.88
CA ILE A 44 -9.61 2.55 -14.83
C ILE A 44 -8.77 2.61 -13.56
N ILE A 45 -9.29 3.24 -12.50
CA ILE A 45 -8.77 3.07 -11.13
C ILE A 45 -9.46 1.84 -10.53
N LYS A 46 -8.71 0.72 -10.39
CA LYS A 46 -9.26 -0.53 -9.84
C LYS A 46 -9.34 -0.51 -8.31
N LEU A 47 -8.39 0.15 -7.65
CA LEU A 47 -8.26 0.17 -6.21
C LEU A 47 -7.62 1.49 -5.76
N LEU A 48 -8.29 2.20 -4.86
CA LEU A 48 -7.75 3.35 -4.12
C LEU A 48 -7.53 2.94 -2.67
N LEU A 49 -6.36 3.25 -2.14
CA LEU A 49 -5.98 2.98 -0.75
C LEU A 49 -5.62 4.25 -0.02
N VAL A 50 -6.06 4.34 1.23
CA VAL A 50 -5.69 5.40 2.17
C VAL A 50 -5.08 4.74 3.40
N THR A 51 -3.77 4.86 3.57
CA THR A 51 -3.07 4.40 4.77
C THR A 51 -3.29 5.36 5.93
N LEU A 52 -3.60 4.83 7.11
CA LEU A 52 -3.99 5.59 8.31
C LEU A 52 -3.07 5.28 9.51
N GLY A 53 -1.83 4.87 9.25
CA GLY A 53 -0.86 4.54 10.29
C GLY A 53 -1.38 3.44 11.24
N GLU A 54 -1.40 3.73 12.54
CA GLU A 54 -1.90 2.84 13.59
C GLU A 54 -3.40 2.49 13.48
N LYS A 55 -4.15 3.12 12.58
CA LYS A 55 -5.57 2.81 12.30
C LYS A 55 -5.74 1.87 11.11
N GLY A 56 -4.66 1.44 10.47
CA GLY A 56 -4.67 0.54 9.31
C GLY A 56 -4.92 1.27 8.01
N CYS A 57 -5.85 0.79 7.18
CA CYS A 57 -6.09 1.36 5.87
C CYS A 57 -7.57 1.37 5.50
N ARG A 58 -7.95 2.29 4.61
CA ARG A 58 -9.23 2.25 3.89
C ARG A 58 -8.99 1.87 2.44
N TYR A 59 -9.93 1.13 1.87
CA TYR A 59 -9.91 0.72 0.48
C TYR A 59 -11.22 1.10 -0.21
N TYR A 60 -11.11 1.43 -1.49
CA TYR A 60 -12.23 1.76 -2.36
C TYR A 60 -11.99 1.11 -3.72
N THR A 61 -12.92 0.28 -4.15
CA THR A 61 -13.00 -0.24 -5.52
C THR A 61 -14.27 0.30 -6.18
N LYS A 62 -14.56 -0.16 -7.40
CA LYS A 62 -15.82 0.17 -8.07
C LYS A 62 -17.05 -0.42 -7.37
N ASP A 63 -16.90 -1.63 -6.83
CA ASP A 63 -18.03 -2.43 -6.35
C ASP A 63 -18.13 -2.50 -4.83
N PHE A 64 -17.02 -2.28 -4.11
CA PHE A 64 -16.99 -2.36 -2.65
C PHE A 64 -15.95 -1.41 -2.02
N HIS A 65 -16.16 -1.08 -0.75
CA HIS A 65 -15.24 -0.24 0.01
C HIS A 65 -15.29 -0.60 1.50
N GLY A 66 -14.22 -0.30 2.23
CA GLY A 66 -14.17 -0.60 3.65
C GLY A 66 -12.88 -0.18 4.32
N SER A 67 -12.64 -0.76 5.49
CA SER A 67 -11.43 -0.54 6.28
C SER A 67 -10.87 -1.85 6.82
N VAL A 68 -9.55 -1.92 6.92
CA VAL A 68 -8.82 -3.00 7.58
C VAL A 68 -7.96 -2.36 8.66
N GLU A 69 -8.24 -2.70 9.92
CA GLU A 69 -7.43 -2.27 11.06
C GLU A 69 -6.01 -2.86 10.98
N THR A 70 -5.05 -2.17 11.60
CA THR A 70 -3.67 -2.68 11.74
C THR A 70 -3.47 -3.30 13.11
N PHE A 71 -2.21 -3.66 13.39
CA PHE A 71 -1.78 -4.29 14.62
C PHE A 71 -1.12 -3.27 15.52
N HIS A 72 -1.44 -3.34 16.82
CA HIS A 72 -0.74 -2.54 17.81
C HIS A 72 0.65 -3.13 18.06
N VAL A 73 1.68 -2.28 17.90
CA VAL A 73 3.08 -2.64 18.06
C VAL A 73 3.82 -1.49 18.74
N ASP A 74 4.89 -1.80 19.46
CA ASP A 74 5.78 -0.79 20.04
C ASP A 74 6.67 -0.21 18.91
N ALA A 75 6.23 0.91 18.35
CA ALA A 75 6.93 1.56 17.23
C ALA A 75 8.25 2.21 17.69
N VAL A 76 9.34 1.89 16.98
CA VAL A 76 10.69 2.42 17.20
C VAL A 76 11.05 3.47 16.14
N ASP A 77 10.70 3.22 14.88
CA ASP A 77 10.99 4.11 13.74
C ASP A 77 9.96 3.87 12.64
N THR A 78 9.18 4.90 12.25
CA THR A 78 8.10 4.73 11.25
C THR A 78 8.59 4.78 9.80
N THR A 79 9.88 4.99 9.58
CA THR A 79 10.45 5.15 8.25
C THR A 79 10.30 3.86 7.43
N GLY A 80 9.70 3.96 6.23
CA GLY A 80 9.54 2.83 5.33
C GLY A 80 8.29 1.97 5.57
N ALA A 81 7.45 2.27 6.57
CA ALA A 81 6.23 1.51 6.82
C ALA A 81 5.24 1.53 5.64
N GLY A 82 5.09 2.70 5.00
CA GLY A 82 4.27 2.85 3.79
C GLY A 82 4.84 2.06 2.61
N ASP A 83 6.16 2.16 2.37
CA ASP A 83 6.84 1.41 1.31
C ASP A 83 6.73 -0.10 1.52
N SER A 84 6.83 -0.57 2.78
CA SER A 84 6.64 -1.97 3.15
C SER A 84 5.19 -2.45 2.91
N PHE A 85 4.21 -1.61 3.27
CA PHE A 85 2.80 -1.88 3.01
C PHE A 85 2.54 -2.02 1.49
N VAL A 86 3.00 -1.05 0.70
CA VAL A 86 2.80 -1.06 -0.76
C VAL A 86 3.56 -2.21 -1.42
N GLY A 87 4.80 -2.47 -1.01
CA GLY A 87 5.58 -3.59 -1.52
C GLY A 87 4.91 -4.95 -1.25
N ALA A 88 4.43 -5.16 -0.02
CA ALA A 88 3.70 -6.37 0.36
C ALA A 88 2.39 -6.53 -0.43
N LEU A 89 1.63 -5.44 -0.63
CA LEU A 89 0.42 -5.43 -1.44
C LEU A 89 0.69 -5.82 -2.89
N LEU A 90 1.68 -5.18 -3.53
CA LEU A 90 2.02 -5.44 -4.92
C LEU A 90 2.53 -6.87 -5.12
N ASN A 91 3.31 -7.40 -4.17
CA ASN A 91 3.77 -8.79 -4.19
C ASN A 91 2.61 -9.81 -4.16
N GLN A 92 1.48 -9.47 -3.53
CA GLN A 92 0.30 -10.35 -3.52
C GLN A 92 -0.56 -10.20 -4.78
N ILE A 93 -0.66 -8.99 -5.34
CA ILE A 93 -1.49 -8.71 -6.53
C ILE A 93 -0.83 -9.19 -7.83
N VAL A 94 0.51 -9.16 -7.91
CA VAL A 94 1.23 -9.55 -9.13
C VAL A 94 0.97 -11.00 -9.51
N ASP A 95 0.84 -11.88 -8.51
CA ASP A 95 0.55 -13.30 -8.70
C ASP A 95 -0.94 -13.57 -8.95
N ASP A 96 -1.82 -12.69 -8.47
CA ASP A 96 -3.26 -12.89 -8.50
C ASP A 96 -4.07 -11.58 -8.53
N GLN A 97 -4.52 -11.20 -9.73
CA GLN A 97 -5.34 -9.99 -9.91
C GLN A 97 -6.80 -10.16 -9.46
N SER A 98 -7.30 -11.40 -9.26
CA SER A 98 -8.68 -11.63 -8.81
C SER A 98 -8.93 -11.10 -7.39
N VAL A 99 -7.87 -10.84 -6.63
CA VAL A 99 -7.89 -10.11 -5.36
C VAL A 99 -8.61 -8.77 -5.48
N LEU A 100 -8.55 -8.10 -6.64
CA LEU A 100 -9.20 -6.81 -6.86
C LEU A 100 -10.72 -6.90 -7.04
N GLU A 101 -11.24 -8.10 -7.32
CA GLU A 101 -12.66 -8.36 -7.63
C GLU A 101 -13.38 -9.05 -6.46
N GLU A 102 -12.64 -9.61 -5.50
CA GLU A 102 -13.17 -10.33 -4.35
C GLU A 102 -12.79 -9.67 -3.01
N GLU A 103 -13.76 -9.04 -2.34
CA GLU A 103 -13.51 -8.26 -1.12
C GLU A 103 -12.82 -9.07 -0.01
N GLU A 104 -13.23 -10.33 0.23
CA GLU A 104 -12.63 -11.14 1.29
C GLU A 104 -11.13 -11.40 1.04
N ARG A 105 -10.76 -11.61 -0.23
CA ARG A 105 -9.35 -11.81 -0.62
C ARG A 105 -8.57 -10.52 -0.51
N LEU A 106 -9.14 -9.40 -0.97
CA LEU A 106 -8.53 -8.08 -0.79
C LEU A 106 -8.26 -7.80 0.70
N ARG A 107 -9.23 -8.04 1.57
CA ARG A 107 -9.07 -7.81 3.02
C ARG A 107 -7.96 -8.68 3.62
N LYS A 108 -7.76 -9.92 3.16
CA LYS A 108 -6.64 -10.79 3.57
C LYS A 108 -5.30 -10.21 3.15
N VAL A 109 -5.20 -9.75 1.90
CA VAL A 109 -3.99 -9.10 1.37
C VAL A 109 -3.68 -7.79 2.11
N LEU A 110 -4.69 -6.95 2.34
CA LEU A 110 -4.53 -5.71 3.11
C LEU A 110 -4.14 -5.96 4.56
N ARG A 111 -4.65 -7.03 5.18
CA ARG A 111 -4.23 -7.44 6.53
C ARG A 111 -2.76 -7.86 6.55
N PHE A 112 -2.28 -8.57 5.51
CA PHE A 112 -0.87 -8.90 5.35
C PHE A 112 -0.01 -7.64 5.14
N ALA A 113 -0.42 -6.73 4.26
CA ALA A 113 0.27 -5.46 4.04
C ALA A 113 0.34 -4.60 5.31
N ASN A 114 -0.75 -4.50 6.08
CA ASN A 114 -0.77 -3.84 7.40
C ASN A 114 0.22 -4.48 8.38
N ALA A 115 0.32 -5.81 8.39
CA ALA A 115 1.32 -6.51 9.22
C ALA A 115 2.74 -6.15 8.80
N CYS A 116 3.03 -6.12 7.49
CA CYS A 116 4.36 -5.73 7.01
C CYS A 116 4.71 -4.29 7.40
N GLY A 117 3.78 -3.36 7.22
CA GLY A 117 3.93 -1.97 7.66
C GLY A 117 4.17 -1.87 9.17
N ALA A 118 3.39 -2.57 9.99
CA ALA A 118 3.54 -2.58 11.45
C ALA A 118 4.87 -3.19 11.89
N ILE A 119 5.29 -4.34 11.34
CA ILE A 119 6.58 -4.95 11.71
C ILE A 119 7.75 -4.04 11.33
N THR A 120 7.65 -3.35 10.19
CA THR A 120 8.68 -2.41 9.74
C THR A 120 8.89 -1.29 10.77
N THR A 121 7.85 -0.87 11.50
CA THR A 121 8.03 0.18 12.52
C THR A 121 8.77 -0.26 13.77
N THR A 122 8.95 -1.57 13.99
CA THR A 122 9.56 -2.13 15.21
C THR A 122 11.09 -2.15 15.18
N LYS A 123 11.71 -1.82 14.04
CA LYS A 123 13.16 -1.80 13.83
C LYS A 123 13.56 -0.45 13.22
N LYS A 124 14.82 -0.05 13.37
CA LYS A 124 15.34 1.19 12.79
C LYS A 124 15.67 1.04 11.30
N GLY A 125 15.35 2.08 10.52
CA GLY A 125 15.70 2.22 9.11
C GLY A 125 14.75 1.48 8.16
N ALA A 126 14.44 2.09 7.01
CA ALA A 126 13.43 1.58 6.07
C ALA A 126 13.72 0.16 5.54
N ILE A 127 14.79 0.00 4.78
CA ILE A 127 15.16 -1.27 4.13
C ILE A 127 15.51 -2.37 5.15
N PRO A 128 16.37 -2.15 6.15
CA PRO A 128 16.73 -3.23 7.09
C PRO A 128 15.58 -3.65 8.01
N ALA A 129 14.52 -2.84 8.12
CA ALA A 129 13.33 -3.17 8.89
C ALA A 129 12.28 -3.96 8.10
N LEU A 130 12.42 -4.09 6.78
CA LEU A 130 11.47 -4.84 5.95
C LEU A 130 11.38 -6.30 6.43
N PRO A 131 10.17 -6.82 6.69
CA PRO A 131 10.00 -8.21 7.06
C PRO A 131 10.06 -9.14 5.86
N THR A 132 10.42 -10.39 6.12
CA THR A 132 10.18 -11.51 5.21
C THR A 132 8.73 -11.99 5.29
N ASP A 133 8.26 -12.69 4.26
CA ASP A 133 6.94 -13.33 4.27
C ASP A 133 6.75 -14.25 5.47
N CYS A 134 7.79 -15.01 5.83
CA CYS A 134 7.78 -15.90 6.99
C CYS A 134 7.56 -15.14 8.31
N GLU A 135 8.22 -14.00 8.49
CA GLU A 135 8.04 -13.14 9.67
C GLU A 135 6.62 -12.57 9.73
N ALA A 136 6.13 -12.03 8.62
CA ALA A 136 4.79 -11.45 8.53
C ALA A 136 3.69 -12.49 8.79
N LEU A 137 3.78 -13.68 8.19
CA LEU A 137 2.84 -14.78 8.44
C LEU A 137 2.91 -15.28 9.89
N SER A 138 4.11 -15.36 10.46
CA SER A 138 4.29 -15.76 11.87
C SER A 138 3.75 -14.71 12.84
N PHE A 139 3.83 -13.44 12.49
CA PHE A 139 3.23 -12.34 13.24
C PHE A 139 1.70 -12.43 13.19
N LEU A 140 1.11 -12.59 12.00
CA LEU A 140 -0.34 -12.76 11.84
C LEU A 140 -0.90 -13.93 12.66
N LYS A 141 -0.22 -15.08 12.65
CA LYS A 141 -0.62 -16.27 13.43
C LYS A 141 -0.65 -16.02 14.94
N ARG A 142 0.24 -15.17 15.46
CA ARG A 142 0.29 -14.81 16.89
C ARG A 142 -0.87 -13.91 17.29
N GLN A 143 -1.31 -13.04 16.39
CA GLN A 143 -2.40 -12.07 16.61
C GLN A 143 -3.81 -12.68 16.50
N VAL A 144 -3.95 -13.92 16.03
CA VAL A 144 -5.24 -14.66 15.97
C VAL A 144 -5.48 -15.47 17.27
N LYS A 145 -4.45 -15.63 18.11
CA LYS A 145 -4.50 -16.41 19.35
C LYS A 145 -4.73 -15.56 20.61
N GLN A 146 -4.96 -14.26 20.46
CA GLN A 146 -5.44 -13.36 21.52
C GLN A 146 -6.92 -13.09 21.28
#